data_AF-A0A2A9KL21-F1
#
_entry.id   AF-A0A2A9KL21-F1
#
_cell.length_a   1.000
_cell.length_b   1.000
_cell.length_c   1.000
_cell.angle_alpha   90.00
_cell.angle_beta   90.00
_cell.angle_gamma   90.00
#
_symmetry.space_group_name_H-M   'P 1'
#
loop_
_entity.id
_entity.type
_entity.pdbx_description
1 polymer ?
#
loop_
_entity_poly.entity_id
_entity_poly.type
_entity_poly.pdbx_seq_one_letter_code
_entity_poly.pdbx_strand_id
1 'polypeptide(L)'
;MLIYGEKLADDHWKKIDFILSRPKSAHHFRKDNRLFIEAVLWIVLNHESWRNLPPRFGKWPAHYLRLLDWHQRKIWHALAHSQIEDRELQFLLDKIVLFCERFDQNRQ
;
A
#
# COMPACT_ATOMS: atom_id res chain seq x y z
N MET A 1 5.10 19.65 -5.90
CA MET A 1 4.21 18.65 -6.56
C MET A 1 5.07 17.41 -6.80
N LEU A 2 5.04 16.45 -5.87
CA LEU A 2 5.78 15.20 -6.06
C LEU A 2 4.89 14.27 -6.89
N ILE A 3 5.13 14.25 -8.20
CA ILE A 3 4.58 13.21 -9.07
C ILE A 3 5.32 11.92 -8.73
N TYR A 4 4.75 11.09 -7.88
CA TYR A 4 5.35 9.79 -7.58
C TYR A 4 5.11 8.90 -8.81
N GLY A 5 6.09 8.90 -9.72
CA GLY A 5 6.10 8.10 -10.95
C GLY A 5 6.85 6.78 -10.81
N GLU A 6 7.54 6.56 -9.69
CA GLU A 6 8.51 5.47 -9.56
C GLU A 6 7.93 4.22 -8.89
N LYS A 7 8.51 3.10 -9.33
CA LYS A 7 8.34 1.76 -8.77
C LYS A 7 8.93 1.73 -7.36
N LEU A 8 8.33 0.97 -6.45
CA LEU A 8 8.91 0.78 -5.11
C LEU A 8 10.34 0.22 -5.26
N ALA A 9 11.32 0.77 -4.55
CA ALA A 9 12.68 0.24 -4.58
C ALA A 9 12.71 -1.26 -4.22
N ASP A 10 13.57 -2.03 -4.88
CA ASP A 10 13.61 -3.48 -4.67
C ASP A 10 13.91 -3.86 -3.21
N ASP A 11 14.74 -3.07 -2.52
CA ASP A 11 15.07 -3.32 -1.12
C ASP A 11 13.93 -2.97 -0.17
N HIS A 12 13.14 -1.93 -0.48
CA HIS A 12 11.90 -1.65 0.23
C HIS A 12 10.90 -2.79 0.05
N TRP A 13 10.78 -3.31 -1.18
CA TRP A 13 9.92 -4.45 -1.46
C TRP A 13 10.34 -5.70 -0.66
N LYS A 14 11.63 -6.04 -0.60
CA LYS A 14 12.12 -7.20 0.17
C LYS A 14 11.72 -7.11 1.65
N LYS A 15 11.81 -5.91 2.25
CA LYS A 15 11.41 -5.68 3.66
C LYS A 15 9.91 -5.93 3.84
N ILE A 16 9.07 -5.36 2.96
CA ILE A 16 7.61 -5.57 2.97
C ILE A 16 7.27 -7.05 2.79
N ASP A 17 7.85 -7.71 1.78
CA ASP A 17 7.56 -9.12 1.47
C ASP A 17 7.96 -10.05 2.62
N PHE A 18 9.07 -9.74 3.31
CA PHE A 18 9.48 -10.48 4.50
C PHE A 18 8.45 -10.37 5.62
N ILE A 19 7.91 -9.18 5.90
CA ILE A 19 6.87 -8.98 6.92
C ILE A 19 5.58 -9.69 6.52
N LEU A 20 5.16 -9.53 5.26
CA LEU A 20 3.96 -10.18 4.72
C LEU A 20 4.08 -11.71 4.71
N SER A 21 5.27 -12.28 4.64
CA SER A 21 5.49 -13.73 4.62
C SER A 21 5.46 -14.39 6.01
N ARG A 22 5.46 -13.61 7.11
CA ARG A 22 5.46 -14.15 8.48
C ARG A 22 4.16 -14.87 8.88
N PRO A 23 2.95 -14.38 8.54
CA PRO A 23 1.72 -15.11 8.80
C PRO A 23 1.61 -16.31 7.85
N LYS A 24 1.42 -17.53 8.38
CA LYS A 24 1.23 -18.76 7.56
C LYS A 24 0.08 -18.63 6.55
N SER A 25 -0.92 -17.78 6.82
CA SER A 25 -2.07 -17.50 5.95
C SER A 25 -1.79 -16.56 4.76
N ALA A 26 -0.63 -15.91 4.71
CA ALA A 26 -0.33 -14.88 3.70
C ALA A 26 0.28 -15.42 2.39
N HIS A 27 0.57 -16.72 2.31
CA HIS A 27 1.18 -17.36 1.14
C HIS A 27 0.32 -17.33 -0.13
N HIS A 28 -0.98 -17.01 -0.04
CA HIS A 28 -1.90 -16.98 -1.19
C HIS A 28 -1.80 -15.73 -2.08
N PHE A 29 -0.96 -14.74 -1.76
CA PHE A 29 -1.05 -13.40 -2.36
C PHE A 29 0.23 -12.88 -3.05
N ARG A 30 1.28 -13.70 -3.18
CA ARG A 30 2.63 -13.21 -3.53
C ARG A 30 2.78 -12.54 -4.90
N LYS A 31 2.05 -12.94 -5.94
CA LYS A 31 2.34 -12.45 -7.31
C LYS A 31 2.00 -10.98 -7.55
N ASP A 32 0.95 -10.45 -6.90
CA ASP A 32 0.44 -9.11 -7.19
C ASP A 32 0.59 -8.11 -6.05
N ASN A 33 1.14 -8.52 -4.90
CA ASN A 33 1.26 -7.64 -3.72
C ASN A 33 2.12 -6.40 -3.99
N ARG A 34 3.24 -6.56 -4.70
CA ARG A 34 4.10 -5.43 -5.05
C ARG A 34 3.37 -4.43 -5.92
N LEU A 35 2.80 -4.90 -7.03
CA LEU A 35 2.07 -4.05 -7.98
C LEU A 35 0.88 -3.36 -7.31
N PHE A 36 0.18 -4.07 -6.43
CA PHE A 36 -0.90 -3.52 -5.61
C PHE A 36 -0.42 -2.40 -4.68
N ILE A 37 0.66 -2.61 -3.92
CA ILE A 37 1.20 -1.60 -3.01
C ILE A 37 1.70 -0.39 -3.79
N GLU A 38 2.36 -0.60 -4.93
CA GLU A 38 2.78 0.48 -5.82
C GLU A 38 1.58 1.27 -6.37
N ALA A 39 0.47 0.61 -6.70
CA ALA A 39 -0.77 1.26 -7.11
C ALA A 39 -1.38 2.13 -6.00
N VAL A 40 -1.38 1.62 -4.75
CA VAL A 40 -1.83 2.38 -3.57
C VAL A 40 -0.94 3.60 -3.35
N LEU A 41 0.38 3.43 -3.37
CA LEU A 41 1.32 4.54 -3.20
C LEU A 41 1.15 5.62 -4.28
N TRP A 42 0.90 5.20 -5.53
CA TRP A 42 0.61 6.15 -6.60
C TRP A 42 -0.61 7.01 -6.27
N ILE A 43 -1.71 6.42 -5.81
CA ILE A 43 -2.91 7.18 -5.40
C ILE A 43 -2.61 8.11 -4.22
N VAL A 44 -1.98 7.57 -3.18
CA VAL A 44 -1.74 8.28 -1.91
C VAL A 44 -0.81 9.48 -2.09
N LEU A 45 0.27 9.31 -2.86
CA LEU A 45 1.31 10.32 -3.01
C LEU A 45 0.98 11.38 -4.06
N ASN A 46 0.24 11.00 -5.11
CA ASN A 46 -0.24 11.95 -6.11
C ASN A 46 -1.55 12.65 -5.68
N HIS A 47 -2.17 12.23 -4.58
CA HIS A 47 -3.48 12.72 -4.12
C HIS A 47 -4.57 12.59 -5.19
N GLU A 48 -4.52 11.50 -5.96
CA GLU A 48 -5.35 11.30 -7.15
C GLU A 48 -6.60 10.45 -6.89
N SER A 49 -7.55 10.52 -7.81
CA SER A 49 -8.72 9.63 -7.78
C SER A 49 -8.34 8.21 -8.19
N TRP A 50 -8.94 7.20 -7.54
CA TRP A 50 -8.85 5.81 -7.97
C TRP A 50 -9.24 5.62 -9.45
N ARG A 51 -10.16 6.43 -9.97
CA ARG A 51 -10.56 6.39 -11.39
C ARG A 51 -9.43 6.77 -12.36
N ASN A 52 -8.44 7.51 -11.87
CA ASN A 52 -7.29 7.97 -12.65
C ASN A 52 -6.08 7.01 -12.53
N LEU A 53 -6.23 5.87 -11.86
CA LEU A 53 -5.15 4.91 -11.70
C LEU A 53 -4.63 4.46 -13.09
N PRO A 54 -3.31 4.56 -13.35
CA PRO A 54 -2.74 4.14 -14.63
C PRO A 54 -3.04 2.66 -14.95
N PRO A 55 -3.43 2.33 -16.20
CA PRO A 55 -3.79 0.96 -16.58
C PRO A 55 -2.72 -0.10 -16.33
N ARG A 56 -1.43 0.29 -16.27
CA ARG A 56 -0.31 -0.59 -15.93
C ARG A 56 -0.42 -1.24 -14.55
N PHE A 57 -1.15 -0.61 -13.63
CA PHE A 57 -1.42 -1.20 -12.32
C PHE A 57 -2.57 -2.20 -12.37
N GLY A 58 -3.41 -2.17 -13.40
CA GLY A 58 -4.61 -2.99 -13.53
C GLY A 58 -5.89 -2.23 -13.18
N LYS A 59 -6.97 -2.98 -12.92
CA LYS A 59 -8.30 -2.40 -12.73
C LYS A 59 -8.43 -1.76 -11.34
N TRP A 60 -8.68 -0.46 -11.28
CA TRP A 60 -8.82 0.28 -10.02
C TRP A 60 -9.83 -0.30 -9.01
N PRO A 61 -11.00 -0.88 -9.39
CA PRO A 61 -11.94 -1.40 -8.39
C PRO A 61 -11.35 -2.56 -7.58
N ALA A 62 -10.54 -3.41 -8.20
CA ALA A 62 -9.91 -4.55 -7.52
C ALA A 62 -8.89 -4.06 -6.48
N HIS A 63 -8.08 -3.06 -6.82
CA HIS A 63 -7.13 -2.44 -5.88
C HIS A 63 -7.84 -1.70 -4.76
N TYR A 64 -8.89 -0.95 -5.09
CA TYR A 64 -9.66 -0.20 -4.12
C TYR A 64 -10.31 -1.12 -3.07
N LEU A 65 -11.01 -2.18 -3.50
CA LEU A 65 -11.63 -3.14 -2.57
C LEU A 65 -10.58 -3.84 -1.71
N ARG A 66 -9.43 -4.17 -2.29
CA ARG A 66 -8.32 -4.80 -1.56
C ARG A 66 -7.67 -3.86 -0.55
N LEU A 67 -7.56 -2.56 -0.86
CA LEU A 67 -7.09 -1.56 0.09
C LEU A 67 -7.97 -1.56 1.34
N LEU A 68 -9.30 -1.56 1.14
CA LEU A 68 -10.28 -1.58 2.23
C LEU A 68 -10.18 -2.86 3.06
N ASP A 69 -10.07 -4.02 2.41
CA ASP A 69 -9.87 -5.31 3.10
C ASP A 69 -8.60 -5.30 3.98
N TRP A 70 -7.47 -4.83 3.43
CA TRP A 70 -6.21 -4.74 4.17
C TRP A 70 -6.28 -3.76 5.34
N HIS A 71 -7.03 -2.66 5.17
CA HIS A 71 -7.28 -1.68 6.23
C HIS A 71 -8.13 -2.28 7.36
N GLN A 72 -9.23 -2.94 7.02
CA GLN A 72 -10.10 -3.63 7.99
C GLN A 72 -9.33 -4.70 8.77
N ARG A 73 -8.44 -5.43 8.09
CA ARG A 73 -7.58 -6.47 8.68
C ARG A 73 -6.33 -5.91 9.38
N LYS A 74 -6.19 -4.58 9.47
CA LYS A 74 -5.05 -3.87 10.09
C LYS A 74 -3.68 -4.24 9.52
N ILE A 75 -3.63 -4.68 8.27
CA ILE A 75 -2.37 -5.07 7.60
C ILE A 75 -1.47 -3.84 7.39
N TRP A 76 -2.02 -2.68 7.00
CA TRP A 76 -1.23 -1.45 6.84
C TRP A 76 -0.58 -1.00 8.14
N HIS A 77 -1.28 -1.10 9.27
CA HIS A 77 -0.74 -0.79 10.58
C HIS A 77 0.35 -1.79 10.98
N ALA A 78 0.16 -3.08 10.71
CA ALA A 78 1.18 -4.10 10.97
C ALA A 78 2.45 -3.86 10.14
N LEU A 79 2.31 -3.40 8.89
CA LEU A 79 3.46 -3.01 8.05
C LEU A 79 4.14 -1.76 8.62
N ALA A 80 3.41 -0.70 8.93
CA ALA A 80 3.97 0.54 9.46
C ALA A 80 4.62 0.37 10.84
N HIS A 81 4.15 -0.54 11.70
CA HIS A 81 4.71 -0.76 13.04
C HIS A 81 5.83 -1.81 13.09
N SER A 82 6.27 -2.34 11.95
CA SER A 82 7.16 -3.51 11.90
C SER A 82 8.64 -3.25 12.26
N GLN A 83 8.96 -2.19 13.01
CA GLN A 83 10.33 -1.76 13.37
C GLN A 83 11.24 -1.67 12.13
N ILE A 84 10.76 -1.01 11.08
CA ILE A 84 11.55 -0.77 9.87
C ILE A 84 12.57 0.34 10.16
N GLU A 85 13.86 0.03 10.11
CA GLU A 85 14.96 1.03 10.27
C GLU A 85 15.19 1.91 9.03
N ASP A 86 14.27 1.84 8.06
CA ASP A 86 14.31 2.59 6.81
C ASP A 86 13.30 3.74 6.84
N ARG A 87 13.81 4.97 6.95
CA ARG A 87 12.98 6.18 7.08
C ARG A 87 12.11 6.44 5.86
N GLU A 88 12.59 6.14 4.66
CA GLU A 88 11.81 6.38 3.44
C GLU A 88 10.67 5.38 3.35
N LEU A 89 10.95 4.09 3.56
CA LEU A 89 9.90 3.08 3.58
C LEU A 89 8.88 3.34 4.70
N GLN A 90 9.33 3.71 5.90
CA GLN A 90 8.44 4.07 7.00
C GLN A 90 7.50 5.21 6.59
N PHE A 91 8.06 6.28 6.01
CA PHE A 91 7.27 7.41 5.53
C PHE A 91 6.21 6.99 4.49
N LEU A 92 6.56 6.13 3.54
CA LEU A 92 5.62 5.63 2.53
C LEU A 92 4.45 4.83 3.16
N LEU A 93 4.75 3.96 4.13
CA LEU A 93 3.74 3.17 4.83
C LEU A 93 2.83 4.04 5.71
N ASP A 94 3.39 5.00 6.42
CA ASP A 94 2.63 5.95 7.24
C ASP A 94 1.66 6.77 6.39
N LYS A 95 2.07 7.16 5.17
CA LYS A 95 1.16 7.86 4.23
C LYS A 95 -0.04 7.01 3.85
N ILE A 96 0.12 5.69 3.68
CA ILE A 96 -1.00 4.77 3.40
C ILE A 96 -1.92 4.68 4.62
N VAL A 97 -1.37 4.53 5.82
CA VAL A 97 -2.16 4.47 7.06
C VAL A 97 -3.00 5.74 7.23
N LEU A 98 -2.37 6.91 7.12
CA LEU A 98 -3.05 8.22 7.21
C LEU A 98 -4.12 8.39 6.14
N PHE A 99 -3.88 7.89 4.92
CA PHE A 99 -4.89 7.91 3.85
C PHE A 99 -6.12 7.09 4.23
N CYS A 100 -5.93 5.88 4.74
CA CYS A 100 -7.02 5.01 5.18
C CYS A 100 -7.80 5.58 6.38
N GLU A 101 -7.12 6.18 7.35
CA GLU A 101 -7.76 6.81 8.51
C GLU A 101 -8.65 7.99 8.09
N ARG A 102 -8.15 8.86 7.21
CA ARG A 102 -8.94 9.96 6.64
C ARG A 102 -10.11 9.43 5.80
N PHE A 103 -9.93 8.32 5.11
CA PHE A 103 -10.98 7.70 4.32
C PHE A 103 -12.17 7.26 5.20
N ASP A 104 -11.91 6.67 6.36
CA ASP A 104 -12.95 6.26 7.31
C ASP A 104 -13.70 7.47 7.89
N GLN A 105 -12.99 8.55 8.22
CA GLN A 105 -13.58 9.78 8.78
C GLN A 105 -14.55 10.49 7.83
N ASN A 106 -14.35 10.38 6.51
CA ASN A 106 -15.21 11.02 5.51
C ASN A 106 -16.42 10.16 5.09
N ARG A 107 -16.60 8.98 5.71
CA ARG A 107 -17.73 8.07 5.46
C ARG A 107 -18.77 8.04 6.60
N GLN A 108 -18.52 8.75 7.70
CA GLN A 108 -19.48 9.02 8.77
C GLN A 108 -20.08 10.41 8.58
#